data_AF-A0A3M1RKI2-F1
#
_entry.id   AF-A0A3M1RKI2-F1
#
_cell.length_a   1.000
_cell.length_b   1.000
_cell.length_c   1.000
_cell.angle_alpha   90.00
_cell.angle_beta   90.00
_cell.angle_gamma   90.00
#
_symmetry.space_group_name_H-M   'P 1'
#
loop_
_entity.id
_entity.type
_entity.pdbx_description
1 polymer ?
#
loop_
_entity_poly.entity_id
_entity_poly.type
_entity_poly.pdbx_seq_one_letter_code
_entity_poly.pdbx_strand_id
1 'polypeptide(L)' 'LLVVPDYKIKLSKNELKSLHANSLEELEVYTIITIPDNPKEMTINLLGPIILNKEKNRAKQIVLEKSPYSTKHKMIN' A
#
# COMPACT_ATOMS: atom_id res chain seq x y z
N LEU A 1 -0.72 6.10 12.19
CA LEU A 1 -1.03 4.79 12.83
C LEU A 1 -0.45 3.71 11.94
N LEU A 2 0.58 2.98 12.40
CA LEU A 2 1.14 1.86 11.64
C LEU A 2 0.47 0.58 12.17
N VAL A 3 -0.45 0.00 11.39
CA VAL A 3 -1.26 -1.17 11.80
C VAL A 3 -0.43 -2.46 11.80
N VAL A 4 0.56 -2.54 10.91
CA VAL A 4 1.50 -3.66 10.83
C VAL A 4 2.92 -3.12 11.02
N PRO A 5 3.55 -3.38 12.19
CA PRO A 5 4.97 -3.15 12.37
C PRO A 5 5.74 -3.84 11.24
N ASP A 6 6.69 -3.14 10.63
CA ASP A 6 7.52 -3.66 9.54
C ASP A 6 6.82 -3.90 8.19
N TYR A 7 5.72 -3.19 7.89
CA TYR A 7 5.20 -3.14 6.53
C TYR A 7 6.25 -2.58 5.56
N LYS A 8 6.71 -3.42 4.62
CA LYS A 8 7.77 -3.10 3.65
C LYS A 8 7.26 -3.28 2.24
N ILE A 9 7.43 -2.24 1.43
CA ILE A 9 7.14 -2.29 0.00
C ILE A 9 8.45 -2.29 -0.79
N LYS A 10 8.44 -2.96 -1.93
CA LYS A 10 9.54 -2.91 -2.90
C LYS A 10 8.93 -2.61 -4.25
N LEU A 11 9.38 -1.51 -4.86
CA LEU A 11 8.98 -1.12 -6.21
C LEU A 11 10.09 -1.44 -7.19
N SER A 12 9.70 -1.95 -8.36
CA SER A 12 10.56 -2.08 -9.52
C SER A 12 10.89 -0.72 -10.13
N LYS A 13 11.97 -0.67 -10.93
CA LYS A 13 12.31 0.54 -11.70
C LYS A 13 11.20 0.98 -12.64
N ASN A 14 10.43 0.04 -13.19
CA ASN A 14 9.31 0.33 -14.07
C ASN A 14 8.15 1.01 -13.33
N GLU A 15 7.89 0.60 -12.08
CA GLU A 15 6.87 1.23 -11.25
C GLU A 15 7.25 2.65 -10.86
N LEU A 16 8.50 2.87 -10.41
CA LEU A 16 9.04 4.22 -10.16
C LEU A 16 8.91 5.11 -11.39
N LYS A 17 9.32 4.60 -12.56
CA LYS A 17 9.21 5.31 -13.83
C LYS A 17 7.75 5.66 -14.16
N SER A 18 6.82 4.73 -13.96
CA SER A 18 5.38 4.98 -14.22
C SER A 18 4.77 6.05 -13.31
N LEU A 19 5.35 6.22 -12.12
CA LEU A 19 4.96 7.22 -11.13
C LEU A 19 5.77 8.52 -11.23
N HIS A 20 6.68 8.62 -12.20
CA HIS A 20 7.57 9.77 -12.39
C HIS A 20 8.39 10.10 -11.13
N ALA A 21 8.84 9.07 -10.42
CA ALA A 21 9.62 9.20 -9.19
C ALA A 21 11.04 8.68 -9.38
N ASN A 22 12.01 9.34 -8.74
CA ASN A 22 13.41 8.91 -8.76
C ASN A 22 13.75 7.97 -7.59
N SER A 23 13.00 8.06 -6.49
CA SER A 23 13.20 7.27 -5.28
C SER A 23 11.90 7.04 -4.52
N LEU A 24 11.92 6.22 -3.47
CA LEU A 24 10.74 5.91 -2.65
C LEU A 24 10.35 7.07 -1.73
N GLU A 25 11.30 7.94 -1.39
CA GLU A 25 11.09 9.09 -0.51
C GLU A 25 10.21 10.18 -1.14
N GLU A 26 10.10 10.18 -2.48
CA GLU A 26 9.18 11.05 -3.24
C GLU A 26 7.73 10.53 -3.26
N LEU A 27 7.48 9.36 -2.68
CA LEU A 27 6.22 8.63 -2.79
C LEU A 27 5.52 8.49 -1.44
N GLU A 28 4.22 8.69 -1.46
CA GLU A 28 3.33 8.40 -0.35
C GLU A 28 2.68 7.02 -0.55
N VAL A 29 2.53 6.28 0.55
CA VAL A 29 1.96 4.93 0.55
C VAL A 29 0.64 4.93 1.31
N TYR A 30 -0.41 4.50 0.62
CA TYR A 30 -1.74 4.33 1.18
C TYR A 30 -2.21 2.89 1.03
N THR A 31 -3.09 2.45 1.92
CA THR A 31 -3.72 1.13 1.87
C THR A 31 -5.22 1.30 2.06
N ILE A 32 -5.99 0.36 1.52
CA ILE A 32 -7.44 0.42 1.57
C ILE A 32 -7.91 -0.42 2.76
N ILE A 33 -8.79 0.15 3.56
CA ILE A 33 -9.47 -0.53 4.66
C ILE A 33 -10.88 -0.90 4.19
N THR A 34 -11.26 -2.16 4.43
CA THR A 34 -12.63 -2.64 4.31
C THR A 34 -13.27 -2.60 5.69
N ILE A 35 -14.36 -1.84 5.82
CA ILE A 35 -15.13 -1.69 7.06
C ILE A 35 -16.44 -2.49 6.94
N PRO A 36 -16.57 -3.63 7.62
CA PRO A 36 -17.83 -4.37 7.71
C PRO A 36 -18.72 -3.81 8.83
N ASP A 37 -19.93 -4.36 8.97
CA ASP A 37 -20.90 -3.95 10.00
C ASP A 37 -20.36 -4.03 11.44
N ASN A 38 -19.49 -5.02 11.71
CA ASN A 38 -18.75 -5.12 12.96
C ASN A 38 -17.33 -4.54 12.79
N PRO A 39 -17.02 -3.34 13.32
CA PRO A 39 -15.70 -2.71 13.10
C PRO A 39 -14.50 -3.53 13.62
N LYS A 40 -14.71 -4.50 14.52
CA LYS A 40 -13.64 -5.42 14.97
C LYS A 40 -13.17 -6.38 13.87
N GLU A 41 -13.95 -6.54 12.82
CA GLU A 41 -13.65 -7.38 11.66
C GLU A 41 -13.04 -6.59 10.49
N MET A 42 -12.70 -5.31 10.71
CA MET A 42 -12.03 -4.49 9.70
C MET A 42 -10.76 -5.18 9.18
N THR A 43 -10.60 -5.14 7.86
CA THR A 43 -9.40 -5.66 7.20
C THR A 43 -8.71 -4.57 6.40
N ILE A 44 -7.38 -4.63 6.33
CA ILE A 44 -6.55 -3.77 5.50
C ILE A 44 -5.93 -4.57 4.35
N ASN A 45 -5.94 -4.00 3.14
CA ASN A 45 -5.30 -4.57 1.97
C ASN A 45 -3.83 -4.14 1.92
N LEU A 46 -2.94 -5.02 2.38
CA LEU A 46 -1.49 -4.80 2.39
C LEU A 46 -0.79 -5.32 1.12
N LEU A 47 -1.43 -6.24 0.39
CA LEU A 47 -0.93 -6.74 -0.88
C LEU A 47 -1.06 -5.71 -2.02
N GLY A 48 -2.06 -4.84 -1.92
CA GLY A 48 -2.45 -3.89 -2.97
C GLY A 48 -2.35 -2.41 -2.57
N PRO A 49 -1.19 -1.89 -2.14
CA PRO A 49 -1.06 -0.48 -1.76
C PRO A 49 -1.30 0.46 -2.94
N ILE A 50 -1.79 1.65 -2.63
CA ILE A 50 -1.81 2.81 -3.52
C ILE A 50 -0.51 3.57 -3.30
N ILE A 51 0.26 3.74 -4.36
CA ILE A 51 1.48 4.54 -4.37
C ILE A 51 1.16 5.86 -5.08
N LEU A 52 1.38 6.97 -4.39
CA LEU A 52 1.06 8.32 -4.85
C LEU A 52 2.35 9.14 -4.97
N ASN A 53 2.60 9.68 -6.16
CA ASN A 53 3.49 10.82 -6.35
C ASN A 53 2.64 12.09 -6.40
N LYS A 54 2.57 12.80 -5.27
CA LYS A 54 1.74 13.99 -5.11
C LYS A 54 2.22 15.14 -6.00
N GLU A 55 3.53 15.36 -6.04
CA GLU A 55 4.16 16.42 -6.86
C GLU A 55 3.90 16.25 -8.36
N LYS A 56 3.75 15.01 -8.83
CA LYS A 56 3.50 14.70 -10.24
C LYS A 56 2.03 14.42 -10.57
N ASN A 57 1.13 14.45 -9.58
CA ASN A 57 -0.28 14.04 -9.76
C ASN A 57 -0.39 12.67 -10.46
N ARG A 58 0.35 11.69 -9.94
CA ARG A 58 0.35 10.31 -10.45
C ARG A 58 0.14 9.35 -9.30
N ALA A 59 -0.77 8.41 -9.48
CA ALA A 59 -1.01 7.35 -8.52
C ALA A 59 -1.18 6.01 -9.25
N LYS A 60 -0.81 4.93 -8.56
CA LYS A 60 -1.02 3.58 -9.05
C LYS A 60 -1.31 2.66 -7.87
N GLN A 61 -2.31 1.80 -8.00
CA GLN A 61 -2.46 0.64 -7.12
C GLN A 61 -1.58 -0.50 -7.65
N ILE A 62 -0.69 -1.01 -6.80
CA ILE A 62 0.33 -1.99 -7.18
C ILE A 62 0.06 -3.30 -6.44
N VAL A 63 0.20 -4.43 -7.13
CA VAL A 63 0.19 -5.75 -6.50
C VAL A 63 1.63 -6.10 -6.11
N LEU A 64 1.89 -6.32 -4.83
CA LEU A 64 3.22 -6.70 -4.35
C LEU A 64 3.48 -8.19 -4.63
N GLU A 65 4.13 -8.49 -5.75
CA GLU A 65 4.48 -9.87 -6.10
C GLU A 65 5.45 -10.49 -5.09
N LYS A 66 5.28 -11.80 -4.81
CA LYS A 66 6.13 -12.58 -3.89
C LYS A 66 6.22 -11.98 -2.47
N SER A 67 5.18 -11.28 -2.06
CA SER A 67 5.02 -10.68 -0.74
C SER A 67 4.39 -11.67 0.25
N PRO A 68 4.68 -11.57 1.57
CA PRO A 68 3.94 -12.31 2.60
C PRO A 68 2.56 -11.70 2.92
N TYR A 69 2.21 -10.56 2.33
CA TYR A 69 0.99 -9.83 2.65
C TYR A 69 -0.24 -10.39 1.93
N SER A 70 -1.42 -10.12 2.49
CA SER A 70 -2.72 -10.51 1.94
C SER A 70 -3.58 -9.30 1.58
N THR A 71 -4.64 -9.53 0.81
CA THR A 71 -5.68 -8.53 0.53
C THR A 71 -6.61 -8.27 1.71
N LYS A 72 -6.60 -9.17 2.71
CA LYS A 72 -7.41 -9.11 3.93
C LYS A 72 -6.52 -9.41 5.13
N HIS A 73 -5.89 -8.39 5.68
CA HIS A 73 -5.16 -8.48 6.95
C HIS A 73 -6.03 -7.89 8.07
N LYS A 74 -6.18 -8.58 9.21
CA LYS A 74 -7.03 -8.10 10.31
C LYS A 74 -6.42 -6.85 10.94
N MET A 75 -7.20 -5.79 11.14
CA MET A 75 -6.69 -4.51 11.68
C MET A 75 -6.60 -4.47 13.20
N ILE A 76 -7.51 -5.16 13.87
CA ILE A 76 -7.62 -5.19 15.34
C ILE A 76 -7.64 -6.65 15.74
N ASN A 77 -6.72 -7.07 16.61
CA ASN A 77 -6.80 -8.40 17.21
C ASN A 77 -7.89 -8.42 18.28
#